data_AF-A0A9D4EJL0-F1
#
_entry.id   AF-A0A9D4EJL0-F1
#
_cell.length_a   1.000
_cell.length_b   1.000
_cell.length_c   1.000
_cell.angle_alpha   90.00
_cell.angle_beta   90.00
_cell.angle_gamma   90.00
#
_symmetry.space_group_name_H-M   'P 1'
#
loop_
_entity.id
_entity.type
_entity.pdbx_description
1 polymer ?
#
loop_
_entity_poly.entity_id
_entity_poly.type
_entity_poly.pdbx_seq_one_letter_code
_entity_poly.pdbx_strand_id
1 'polypeptide(L)'
;MLTQKGSNDLAVNTEHNTPMLTQKGSNDLAVNTELNTSMLTQKGSNDLAVNTEHNTSMLTQKGSNDLAVNTEHNTSMLTQAVMTWL
;
A
#
# COMPACT_ATOMS: atom_id res chain seq x y z
N MET A 1 10.32 4.04 -8.08
CA MET A 1 10.34 2.95 -7.08
C MET A 1 10.47 3.60 -5.72
N LEU A 2 9.51 3.36 -4.83
CA LEU A 2 9.53 3.80 -3.43
C LEU A 2 9.66 2.56 -2.53
N THR A 3 10.48 2.66 -1.48
CA THR A 3 10.70 1.54 -0.55
C THR A 3 10.81 2.04 0.87
N GLN A 4 9.96 1.50 1.75
CA GLN A 4 9.97 1.76 3.19
C GLN A 4 10.40 0.48 3.93
N LYS A 5 11.36 0.61 4.85
CA LYS A 5 11.90 -0.51 5.65
C LYS A 5 12.02 -0.10 7.11
N GLY A 6 11.60 -0.97 8.01
CA GLY A 6 11.60 -0.68 9.45
C GLY A 6 10.29 -0.04 9.87
N SER A 7 10.36 1.09 10.56
CA SER A 7 9.19 1.87 10.97
C SER A 7 9.23 3.25 10.34
N ASN A 8 8.29 3.55 9.44
CA ASN A 8 8.27 4.80 8.67
C ASN A 8 6.85 5.33 8.54
N ASP A 9 6.72 6.65 8.63
CA ASP A 9 5.48 7.37 8.36
C ASP A 9 5.72 8.34 7.20
N LEU A 10 4.89 8.26 6.16
CA LEU A 10 5.00 9.11 4.99
C LEU A 10 3.62 9.66 4.58
N ALA A 11 3.56 10.96 4.34
CA ALA A 11 2.38 11.62 3.81
C ALA A 11 2.70 12.30 2.48
N VAL A 12 1.86 12.06 1.47
CA VAL A 12 1.97 12.67 0.13
C VAL A 12 0.67 13.42 -0.17
N ASN A 13 0.78 14.73 -0.36
CA ASN A 13 -0.39 15.61 -0.57
C ASN A 13 -0.81 15.75 -2.04
N THR A 14 -0.07 15.13 -2.95
CA THR A 14 -0.26 15.19 -4.39
C THR A 14 -0.41 13.79 -4.96
N GLU A 15 -0.68 13.72 -6.27
CA GLU A 15 -0.68 12.45 -6.99
C GLU A 15 0.69 11.78 -6.85
N HIS A 16 0.67 10.47 -6.60
CA HIS A 16 1.87 9.66 -6.46
C HIS A 16 1.84 8.49 -7.42
N ASN A 17 2.68 8.59 -8.46
CA ASN A 17 2.86 7.54 -9.45
C ASN A 17 4.22 6.87 -9.24
N THR A 18 4.22 5.56 -9.02
CA THR A 18 5.46 4.80 -8.94
C THR A 18 5.27 3.42 -9.57
N PRO A 19 6.23 2.91 -10.37
CA PRO A 19 6.11 1.56 -10.92
C PRO A 19 6.10 0.48 -9.84
N MET A 20 6.68 0.76 -8.67
CA MET A 20 6.72 -0.18 -7.55
C MET A 20 6.74 0.57 -6.21
N LEU A 21 5.94 0.08 -5.27
CA LEU A 21 5.90 0.50 -3.87
C LEU A 21 6.08 -0.73 -2.98
N THR A 22 7.11 -0.71 -2.15
CA THR A 22 7.43 -1.81 -1.23
C THR A 22 7.46 -1.32 0.20
N GLN A 23 6.65 -1.93 1.07
CA GLN A 23 6.60 -1.64 2.51
C GLN A 23 6.98 -2.90 3.29
N LYS A 24 8.03 -2.81 4.11
CA LYS A 24 8.49 -3.92 4.94
C LYS A 24 8.74 -3.47 6.38
N GLY A 25 8.02 -4.06 7.33
CA GLY A 25 8.09 -3.69 8.75
C GLY A 25 6.76 -3.10 9.20
N SER A 26 6.79 -1.96 9.90
CA SER A 26 5.63 -1.25 10.40
C SER A 26 5.53 0.13 9.74
N ASN A 27 4.80 0.27 8.62
CA ASN A 27 4.81 1.52 7.85
C ASN A 27 3.42 2.08 7.62
N ASP A 28 3.32 3.40 7.75
CA ASP A 28 2.10 4.14 7.47
C ASP A 28 2.34 5.05 6.25
N LEU A 29 1.47 4.91 5.24
CA LEU A 29 1.50 5.75 4.05
C LEU A 29 0.12 6.38 3.82
N ALA A 30 0.07 7.71 3.82
CA ALA A 30 -1.12 8.48 3.47
C ALA A 30 -0.92 9.22 2.14
N VAL A 31 -1.86 9.07 1.21
CA VAL A 31 -1.88 9.78 -0.07
C VAL A 31 -3.20 10.56 -0.20
N ASN A 32 -3.12 11.89 -0.28
CA ASN A 32 -4.32 12.75 -0.22
C ASN A 32 -5.12 12.80 -1.53
N THR A 33 -4.50 12.48 -2.66
CA THR A 33 -5.17 12.46 -3.96
C THR A 33 -5.16 11.04 -4.51
N GLU A 34 -4.22 10.71 -5.38
CA GLU A 34 -4.22 9.48 -6.16
C GLU A 34 -2.89 8.73 -6.02
N LEU A 35 -2.97 7.41 -5.90
CA LEU A 35 -1.84 6.50 -5.89
C LEU A 35 -1.97 5.51 -7.05
N ASN A 36 -1.11 5.64 -8.05
CA ASN A 36 -0.98 4.64 -9.12
C ASN A 36 0.32 3.86 -8.97
N THR A 37 0.21 2.53 -8.94
CA THR A 37 1.37 1.64 -8.96
C THR A 37 1.16 0.39 -9.79
N SER A 38 2.20 -0.09 -10.47
CA SER A 38 2.11 -1.39 -11.14
C SER A 38 2.19 -2.54 -10.13
N MET A 39 2.93 -2.35 -9.03
CA MET A 39 3.13 -3.36 -8.00
C MET A 39 3.20 -2.74 -6.60
N LEU A 40 2.32 -3.18 -5.72
CA LEU A 40 2.34 -2.86 -4.29
C LEU A 40 2.63 -4.14 -3.50
N THR A 41 3.74 -4.13 -2.75
CA THR A 41 4.10 -5.23 -1.85
C THR A 41 4.14 -4.74 -0.41
N GLN A 42 3.33 -5.36 0.45
CA GLN A 42 3.27 -5.06 1.88
C GLN A 42 3.65 -6.30 2.69
N LYS A 43 4.64 -6.16 3.58
CA LYS A 43 5.08 -7.26 4.47
C LYS A 43 5.30 -6.76 5.89
N GLY A 44 4.50 -7.24 6.84
CA GLY A 44 4.57 -6.84 8.25
C GLY A 44 3.24 -6.28 8.74
N SER A 45 3.29 -5.08 9.29
CA SER A 45 2.17 -4.29 9.84
C SER A 45 2.07 -2.96 9.09
N ASN A 46 1.37 -2.88 7.96
CA ASN A 46 1.37 -1.65 7.15
C ASN A 46 -0.02 -1.08 6.93
N ASP A 47 -0.14 0.23 7.07
CA ASP A 47 -1.38 0.96 6.82
C ASP A 47 -1.20 1.86 5.59
N LEU A 48 -2.09 1.70 4.62
CA LEU A 48 -2.15 2.54 3.42
C LEU A 48 -3.50 3.24 3.35
N ALA A 49 -3.49 4.56 3.40
CA ALA A 49 -4.68 5.40 3.25
C ALA A 49 -4.58 6.24 1.97
N VAL A 50 -5.61 6.18 1.12
CA VAL A 50 -5.70 6.96 -0.12
C VAL A 50 -7.05 7.69 -0.18
N ASN A 51 -7.03 9.01 -0.27
CA ASN A 51 -8.24 9.81 -0.12
C ASN A 51 -9.05 10.01 -1.41
N THR A 52 -8.45 9.92 -2.59
CA THR A 52 -9.21 9.92 -3.86
C THR A 52 -9.16 8.52 -4.48
N GLU A 53 -8.09 8.19 -5.18
CA GLU A 53 -8.07 6.99 -6.04
C GLU A 53 -6.83 6.13 -5.82
N HIS A 54 -7.03 4.83 -5.64
CA HIS A 54 -5.94 3.86 -5.55
C HIS A 54 -6.03 2.84 -6.68
N ASN A 55 -5.04 2.88 -7.57
CA ASN A 55 -4.92 1.99 -8.72
C ASN A 55 -3.66 1.13 -8.59
N THR A 56 -3.83 -0.18 -8.55
CA THR A 56 -2.71 -1.11 -8.59
C THR A 56 -2.95 -2.32 -9.50
N SER A 57 -1.96 -2.65 -10.34
CA SER A 57 -2.06 -3.85 -11.16
C SER A 57 -1.89 -5.11 -10.32
N MET A 58 -0.97 -5.09 -9.35
CA MET A 58 -0.69 -6.24 -8.48
C MET A 58 -0.49 -5.79 -7.04
N LEU A 59 -1.34 -6.30 -6.15
CA LEU A 59 -1.24 -6.13 -4.70
C LEU A 59 -0.86 -7.45 -4.04
N THR A 60 0.31 -7.48 -3.38
CA THR A 60 0.77 -8.61 -2.56
C THR A 60 0.87 -8.18 -1.11
N GLN A 61 0.21 -8.90 -0.22
CA GLN A 61 0.17 -8.59 1.21
C GLN A 61 0.53 -9.82 2.04
N LYS A 62 1.40 -9.64 3.03
CA LYS A 62 1.75 -10.66 4.01
C LYS A 62 1.85 -10.06 5.42
N GLY A 63 1.10 -10.63 6.37
CA GLY A 63 0.96 -10.08 7.72
C GLY A 63 -0.30 -9.23 7.87
N SER A 64 -0.30 -8.32 8.85
CA SER A 64 -1.41 -7.40 9.12
C SER A 64 -1.26 -6.18 8.22
N ASN A 65 -2.10 -6.00 7.22
CA ASN A 65 -2.01 -4.82 6.35
C ASN A 65 -3.40 -4.30 6.09
N ASP A 66 -3.57 -2.99 6.33
CA ASP A 66 -4.83 -2.31 6.14
C ASP A 66 -4.73 -1.37 4.95
N LEU A 67 -5.79 -1.34 4.14
CA LEU A 67 -5.93 -0.46 2.98
C LEU A 67 -7.26 0.27 3.10
N ALA A 68 -7.20 1.58 3.28
CA ALA A 68 -8.36 2.47 3.31
C ALA A 68 -8.35 3.35 2.05
N VAL A 69 -9.46 3.33 1.31
CA VAL A 69 -9.62 4.16 0.12
C VAL A 69 -10.99 4.85 0.16
N ASN A 70 -11.02 6.17 0.06
CA ASN A 70 -12.26 6.93 0.28
C ASN A 70 -13.16 7.05 -0.95
N THR A 71 -12.61 7.12 -2.17
CA THR A 71 -13.42 7.31 -3.38
C THR A 71 -13.40 6.07 -4.27
N GLU A 72 -12.24 5.72 -4.85
CA GLU A 72 -12.17 4.64 -5.84
C GLU A 72 -10.96 3.74 -5.62
N HIS A 73 -11.19 2.43 -5.67
CA HIS A 73 -10.16 1.41 -5.50
C HIS A 73 -10.20 0.39 -6.63
N ASN A 74 -9.14 0.36 -7.45
CA ASN A 74 -8.96 -0.61 -8.52
C ASN A 74 -7.71 -1.46 -8.27
N THR A 75 -7.91 -2.76 -8.05
CA THR A 75 -6.84 -3.76 -8.02
C THR A 75 -7.12 -4.84 -9.05
N SER A 76 -6.19 -5.07 -9.99
CA SER A 76 -6.38 -6.13 -10.99
C SER A 76 -6.09 -7.52 -10.42
N MET A 77 -5.05 -7.66 -9.61
CA MET A 77 -4.69 -8.92 -8.96
C MET A 77 -4.33 -8.70 -7.50
N LEU A 78 -4.96 -9.48 -6.61
CA LEU A 78 -4.70 -9.49 -5.17
C LEU A 78 -4.15 -10.84 -4.73
N THR A 79 -3.06 -10.84 -3.98
CA THR A 79 -2.52 -11.99 -3.27
C THR A 79 -2.37 -11.66 -1.79
N GLN A 80 -3.10 -12.35 -0.93
CA GLN A 80 -3.05 -12.17 0.53
C GLN A 80 -2.56 -13.44 1.22
N ALA A 81 -1.45 -13.35 1.94
CA ALA A 81 -0.98 -14.39 2.84
C ALA A 81 -1.22 -13.96 4.29
N VAL A 82 -2.31 -14.46 4.88
CA VAL A 82 -2.60 -14.26 6.31
C VAL A 82 -1.71 -15.21 7.12
N MET A 83 -0.94 -14.68 8.07
CA MET A 83 -0.25 -15.53 9.06
C MET A 83 -1.27 -15.96 10.11
N THR A 84 -1.78 -17.18 9.99
CA THR A 84 -2.42 -17.86 11.12
C THR A 84 -1.33 -18.32 12.08
N TRP A 85 -1.30 -17.74 13.28
CA TRP A 85 -0.54 -18.29 14.39
C TRP A 85 -1.28 -19.55 14.87
N LEU A 86 -0.62 -20.72 14.80
CA LEU A 86 -1.07 -21.98 15.41
C LEU A 86 -0.72 -22.01 16.89
#